data_AF-A0A9D6YDN2-F1
#
_entry.id   AF-A0A9D6YDN2-F1
#
_cell.length_a   1.000
_cell.length_b   1.000
_cell.length_c   1.000
_cell.angle_alpha   90.00
_cell.angle_beta   90.00
_cell.angle_gamma   90.00
#
_symmetry.space_group_name_H-M   'P 1'
#
loop_
_entity.id
_entity.type
_entity.pdbx_description
1 polymer ?
#
loop_
_entity_poly.entity_id
_entity_poly.type
_entity_poly.pdbx_seq_one_letter_code
_entity_poly.pdbx_strand_id
1 'polypeptide(L)'
;MKKDEVREHLARLNAEDLRLVAAHLYKMLPKKTAETKGADRLLADPAGFLQTARVKKPPELPDLEMLEFETEEFLDNAANQRYFAPNKIIPKGQRSRWRFLAKRLYQDWWLLAAQPESQVAAAKALEDLYRILCHGSEVWMFSSTEPFHVIGVPRQEFFSQLILIKAQFLSANEWISQALSLMLDVKSTESTTVEMHGAFLSLLTTAELKESALQILTRELGKSSSAPPAPEFSDRSRRRSSLLRLGFQVNWAFGDKERSLKWLRAFVGGENRSEHVVLQLLLETGDREFWMNSYETARSQKPSAVADWDKTYEQARLLGELPAWQVR
;
A
#
# COMPACT_ATOMS: atom_id res chain seq x y z
N MET A 1 13.66 14.04 15.21
CA MET A 1 14.30 15.37 15.18
C MET A 1 14.31 15.88 13.76
N LYS A 2 13.75 17.07 13.53
CA LYS A 2 13.79 17.76 12.22
C LYS A 2 15.23 18.24 11.95
N LYS A 3 15.56 18.50 10.68
CA LYS A 3 16.91 18.94 10.26
C LYS A 3 17.41 20.17 11.03
N ASP A 4 16.51 21.10 11.33
CA ASP A 4 16.88 22.35 12.02
C ASP A 4 17.06 22.14 13.52
N GLU A 5 16.32 21.22 14.14
CA GLU A 5 16.55 20.79 15.53
C GLU A 5 17.93 20.10 15.67
N VAL A 6 18.32 19.28 14.68
CA VAL A 6 19.66 18.64 14.67
C VAL A 6 20.76 19.69 14.60
N ARG A 7 20.60 20.71 13.75
CA ARG A 7 21.57 21.81 13.65
C ARG A 7 21.69 22.57 14.95
N GLU A 8 20.57 22.86 15.60
CA GLU A 8 20.55 23.56 16.88
C GLU A 8 21.23 22.74 17.98
N HIS A 9 20.99 21.44 18.04
CA HIS A 9 21.66 20.55 19.00
C HIS A 9 23.17 20.45 18.74
N LEU A 10 23.60 20.31 17.48
CA LEU A 10 25.03 20.25 17.13
C LEU A 10 25.75 21.57 17.44
N ALA A 11 25.08 22.72 17.29
CA ALA A 11 25.66 24.04 17.61
C ALA A 11 25.93 24.24 19.10
N ARG A 12 25.26 23.48 19.98
CA ARG A 12 25.44 23.53 21.44
C ARG A 12 26.56 22.62 21.95
N LEU A 13 27.07 21.72 21.11
CA LEU A 13 28.13 20.77 21.48
C LEU A 13 29.51 21.41 21.34
N ASN A 14 30.44 21.00 22.20
CA ASN A 14 31.83 21.41 22.09
C ASN A 14 32.56 20.59 21.00
N ALA A 15 33.80 20.99 20.68
CA ALA A 15 34.57 20.36 19.60
C ALA A 15 34.91 18.87 19.86
N GLU A 16 35.05 18.45 21.11
CA GLU A 16 35.34 17.04 21.45
C GLU A 16 34.11 16.16 21.28
N ASP A 17 32.96 16.64 21.76
CA ASP A 17 31.67 15.97 21.61
C ASP A 17 31.30 15.83 20.13
N LEU A 18 31.57 16.87 19.33
CA LEU A 18 31.35 16.84 17.88
C LEU A 18 32.23 15.80 17.16
N ARG A 19 33.49 15.63 17.58
CA ARG A 19 34.38 14.59 17.04
C ARG A 19 33.88 13.19 17.41
N LEU A 20 33.41 13.01 18.64
CA LEU A 20 32.86 11.75 19.12
C LEU A 20 31.58 11.38 18.37
N VAL A 21 30.66 12.33 18.22
CA VAL A 21 29.44 12.17 17.44
C VAL A 21 29.76 11.81 15.98
N ALA A 22 30.70 12.51 15.34
CA ALA A 22 31.10 12.23 13.97
C ALA A 22 31.68 10.81 13.80
N ALA A 23 32.54 10.37 14.74
CA ALA A 23 33.12 9.03 14.71
C ALA A 23 32.06 7.93 14.88
N HIS A 24 31.10 8.11 15.79
CA HIS A 24 30.00 7.17 15.98
C HIS A 24 29.03 7.14 14.80
N LEU A 25 28.68 8.31 14.24
CA LEU A 25 27.85 8.38 13.03
C LEU A 25 28.51 7.67 11.84
N TYR A 26 29.82 7.86 11.67
CA TYR A 26 30.57 7.18 10.63
C TYR A 26 30.61 5.65 10.84
N LYS A 27 30.82 5.19 12.07
CA LYS A 27 30.77 3.76 12.43
C LYS A 27 29.41 3.11 12.16
N MET A 28 28.32 3.90 12.22
CA MET A 28 26.97 3.44 11.90
C MET A 28 26.66 3.38 10.41
N LEU A 29 27.50 3.94 9.53
CA LEU A 29 27.31 3.84 8.08
C LEU A 29 27.80 2.48 7.56
N PRO A 30 27.00 1.76 6.75
CA PRO A 30 27.49 0.59 6.03
C PRO A 30 28.67 0.97 5.12
N LYS A 31 29.73 0.15 5.08
CA LYS A 31 30.98 0.42 4.36
C LYS A 31 30.75 0.84 2.89
N LYS A 32 29.88 0.11 2.19
CA LYS A 32 29.49 0.42 0.80
C LYS A 32 28.88 1.82 0.66
N THR A 33 28.11 2.27 1.65
CA THR A 33 27.45 3.58 1.69
C THR A 33 28.42 4.70 2.03
N ALA A 34 29.39 4.47 2.93
CA ALA A 34 30.45 5.42 3.25
C ALA A 34 31.30 5.75 2.00
N GLU A 35 31.64 4.71 1.23
CA GLU A 35 32.39 4.82 -0.02
C GLU A 35 31.58 5.48 -1.15
N THR A 36 30.34 5.04 -1.40
CA THR A 36 29.52 5.61 -2.50
C THR A 36 28.99 7.01 -2.24
N LYS A 37 28.71 7.39 -0.99
CA LYS A 37 28.23 8.73 -0.64
C LYS A 37 29.36 9.68 -0.24
N GLY A 38 30.62 9.24 -0.32
CA GLY A 38 31.80 10.07 -0.12
C GLY A 38 32.04 10.52 1.32
N ALA A 39 31.59 9.74 2.31
CA ALA A 39 31.79 10.04 3.73
C ALA A 39 33.28 10.08 4.10
N ASP A 40 34.09 9.20 3.50
CA ASP A 40 35.55 9.15 3.70
C ASP A 40 36.22 10.44 3.22
N ARG A 41 35.74 10.95 2.08
CA ARG A 41 36.22 12.20 1.48
C ARG A 41 35.79 13.42 2.30
N LEU A 42 34.59 13.39 2.88
CA LEU A 42 34.11 14.44 3.79
C LEU A 42 34.95 14.52 5.08
N LEU A 43 35.38 13.38 5.63
CA LEU A 43 36.25 13.35 6.81
C LEU A 43 37.69 13.80 6.50
N ALA A 44 38.21 13.41 5.33
CA ALA A 44 39.57 13.74 4.92
C ALA A 44 39.75 15.19 4.48
N ASP A 45 38.75 15.76 3.80
CA ASP A 45 38.77 17.15 3.31
C ASP A 45 37.35 17.76 3.35
N PRO A 46 36.91 18.28 4.50
CA PRO A 46 35.59 18.89 4.64
C PRO A 46 35.38 20.09 3.71
N ALA A 47 36.39 20.93 3.54
CA ALA A 47 36.27 22.17 2.76
C ALA A 47 36.20 21.89 1.25
N GLY A 48 37.06 21.01 0.72
CA GLY A 48 37.02 20.61 -0.68
C GLY A 48 35.85 19.68 -1.00
N PHE A 49 35.38 18.86 -0.05
CA PHE A 49 34.13 18.11 -0.21
C PHE A 49 32.94 19.04 -0.34
N LEU A 50 32.81 20.09 0.49
CA LEU A 50 31.69 21.04 0.38
C LEU A 50 31.71 21.85 -0.92
N GLN A 51 32.88 22.09 -1.52
CA GLN A 51 33.01 22.77 -2.82
C GLN A 51 32.76 21.85 -4.02
N THR A 52 33.14 20.57 -3.94
CA THR A 52 33.01 19.59 -5.04
C THR A 52 31.76 18.74 -4.97
N ALA A 53 31.16 18.60 -3.78
CA ALA A 53 29.82 18.10 -3.64
C ALA A 53 28.92 19.10 -4.36
N ARG A 54 28.48 18.74 -5.56
CA ARG A 54 27.17 19.18 -6.05
C ARG A 54 26.15 18.68 -5.03
N VAL A 55 26.02 19.40 -3.92
CA VAL A 55 24.81 19.39 -3.14
C VAL A 55 23.77 19.79 -4.16
N LYS A 56 23.05 18.79 -4.69
CA LYS A 56 21.91 19.05 -5.55
C LYS A 56 21.11 20.07 -4.76
N LYS A 57 20.94 21.27 -5.32
CA LYS A 57 20.05 22.26 -4.73
C LYS A 57 18.75 21.50 -4.41
N PRO A 58 18.15 21.74 -3.23
CA PRO A 58 16.84 21.15 -2.96
C PRO A 58 15.96 21.38 -4.19
N PRO A 59 15.23 20.35 -4.65
CA PRO A 59 14.43 20.49 -5.85
C PRO A 59 13.56 21.74 -5.69
N GLU A 60 13.62 22.60 -6.71
CA GLU A 60 12.81 23.81 -6.74
C GLU A 60 11.35 23.38 -6.67
N LEU A 61 10.56 24.05 -5.82
CA LEU A 61 9.16 23.70 -5.68
C LEU A 61 8.48 23.99 -7.03
N PRO A 62 7.68 23.04 -7.56
CA PRO A 62 6.88 23.28 -8.74
C PRO A 62 5.93 24.44 -8.51
N ASP A 63 5.63 25.19 -9.57
CA ASP A 63 4.53 26.15 -9.57
C ASP A 63 3.22 25.38 -9.46
N LEU A 64 2.44 25.67 -8.40
CA LEU A 64 1.21 24.97 -8.08
C LEU A 64 0.17 25.10 -9.21
N GLU A 65 -0.07 26.32 -9.70
CA GLU A 65 -1.10 26.58 -10.70
C GLU A 65 -0.76 25.90 -12.03
N MET A 66 0.51 25.96 -12.43
CA MET A 66 0.98 25.29 -13.63
C MET A 66 0.91 23.77 -13.51
N LEU A 67 1.24 23.22 -12.33
CA LEU A 67 1.18 21.78 -12.09
C LEU A 67 -0.26 21.26 -12.05
N GLU A 68 -1.19 22.02 -11.47
CA GLU A 68 -2.62 21.73 -11.52
C GLU A 68 -3.12 21.65 -12.96
N PHE A 69 -2.84 22.69 -13.75
CA PHE A 69 -3.24 22.72 -15.16
C PHE A 69 -2.68 21.53 -15.95
N GLU A 70 -1.39 21.23 -15.79
CA GLU A 70 -0.76 20.11 -16.51
C GLU A 70 -1.29 18.75 -16.05
N THR A 71 -1.67 18.62 -14.78
CA THR A 71 -2.28 17.41 -14.24
C THR A 71 -3.68 17.22 -14.81
N GLU A 72 -4.50 18.25 -14.83
CA GLU A 72 -5.83 18.21 -15.43
C GLU A 72 -5.77 17.88 -16.92
N GLU A 73 -4.84 18.48 -17.67
CA GLU A 73 -4.62 18.17 -19.08
C GLU A 73 -4.20 16.70 -19.26
N PHE A 74 -3.31 16.18 -18.41
CA PHE A 74 -2.92 14.76 -18.45
C PHE A 74 -4.12 13.84 -18.20
N LEU A 75 -4.93 14.15 -17.18
CA LEU A 75 -6.11 13.35 -16.82
C LEU A 75 -7.16 13.35 -17.93
N ASP A 76 -7.49 14.52 -18.51
CA ASP A 76 -8.42 14.63 -19.65
C ASP A 76 -7.91 13.82 -20.85
N ASN A 77 -6.61 13.96 -21.17
CA ASN A 77 -6.02 13.25 -22.29
C ASN A 77 -6.02 11.72 -22.09
N ALA A 78 -5.77 11.26 -20.87
CA ALA A 78 -5.81 9.84 -20.52
C ALA A 78 -7.23 9.28 -20.57
N ALA A 79 -8.20 9.98 -19.96
CA ALA A 79 -9.61 9.58 -19.96
C ALA A 79 -10.18 9.48 -21.40
N ASN A 80 -9.76 10.37 -22.30
CA ASN A 80 -10.12 10.36 -23.71
C ASN A 80 -9.24 9.43 -24.58
N GLN A 81 -8.43 8.54 -23.98
CA GLN A 81 -7.56 7.57 -24.64
C GLN A 81 -6.55 8.18 -25.64
N ARG A 82 -6.22 9.48 -25.50
CA ARG A 82 -5.37 10.21 -26.46
C ARG A 82 -3.89 9.79 -26.37
N TYR A 83 -3.48 9.10 -25.32
CA TYR A 83 -2.15 8.49 -25.22
C TYR A 83 -2.07 7.11 -25.90
N PHE A 84 -3.20 6.44 -26.16
CA PHE A 84 -3.24 5.15 -26.84
C PHE A 84 -3.63 5.28 -28.31
N ALA A 85 -4.79 5.88 -28.59
CA ALA A 85 -5.38 5.92 -29.92
C ALA A 85 -4.81 7.04 -30.82
N PRO A 86 -4.80 6.86 -32.16
CA PRO A 86 -4.51 7.93 -33.10
C PRO A 86 -5.42 9.15 -32.94
N ASN A 87 -4.82 10.33 -32.71
CA ASN A 87 -5.53 11.60 -32.57
C ASN A 87 -4.65 12.78 -33.02
N LYS A 88 -5.28 13.95 -33.20
CA LYS A 88 -4.62 15.20 -33.64
C LYS A 88 -4.01 16.03 -32.50
N ILE A 89 -4.35 15.70 -31.25
CA ILE A 89 -3.98 16.48 -30.06
C ILE A 89 -2.58 16.08 -29.60
N ILE A 90 -2.32 14.78 -29.47
CA ILE A 90 -1.05 14.22 -29.04
C ILE A 90 -0.34 13.56 -30.24
N PRO A 91 0.80 14.13 -30.70
CA PRO A 91 1.61 13.54 -31.75
C PRO A 91 2.08 12.13 -31.38
N LYS A 92 2.20 11.24 -32.38
CA LYS A 92 2.61 9.83 -32.20
C LYS A 92 3.86 9.66 -31.33
N GLY A 93 4.86 10.53 -31.49
CA GLY A 93 6.11 10.48 -30.73
C GLY A 93 6.00 10.92 -29.27
N GLN A 94 4.96 11.67 -28.91
CA GLN A 94 4.69 12.09 -27.53
C GLN A 94 3.77 11.13 -26.79
N ARG A 95 2.94 10.36 -27.52
CA ARG A 95 2.04 9.36 -26.92
C ARG A 95 2.79 8.39 -26.01
N SER A 96 3.89 7.80 -26.47
CA SER A 96 4.70 6.87 -25.66
C SER A 96 5.49 7.53 -24.52
N ARG A 97 5.51 8.86 -24.44
CA ARG A 97 6.16 9.64 -23.38
C ARG A 97 5.25 9.92 -22.19
N TRP A 98 3.97 9.51 -22.24
CA TRP A 98 3.00 9.64 -21.14
C TRP A 98 3.59 9.17 -19.80
N ARG A 99 4.38 8.09 -19.80
CA ARG A 99 5.01 7.52 -18.60
C ARG A 99 5.99 8.44 -17.91
N PHE A 100 6.72 9.25 -18.69
CA PHE A 100 7.65 10.23 -18.13
C PHE A 100 6.89 11.41 -17.53
N LEU A 101 5.83 11.85 -18.21
CA LEU A 101 4.94 12.90 -17.70
C LEU A 101 4.26 12.45 -16.40
N ALA A 102 3.59 11.29 -16.39
CA ALA A 102 2.93 10.75 -15.20
C ALA A 102 3.89 10.57 -14.02
N LYS A 103 5.11 10.07 -14.27
CA LYS A 103 6.15 9.96 -13.24
C LYS A 103 6.55 11.33 -12.70
N ARG A 104 6.75 12.32 -13.58
CA ARG A 104 7.13 13.68 -13.18
C ARG A 104 6.02 14.32 -12.35
N LEU A 105 4.77 14.27 -12.81
CA LEU A 105 3.59 14.76 -12.08
C LEU A 105 3.50 14.13 -10.68
N TYR A 106 3.66 12.81 -10.56
CA TYR A 106 3.70 12.14 -9.26
C TYR A 106 4.80 12.72 -8.34
N GLN A 107 6.02 12.90 -8.86
CA GLN A 107 7.15 13.42 -8.08
C GLN A 107 6.96 14.88 -7.66
N ASP A 108 6.45 15.70 -8.57
CA ASP A 108 6.20 17.13 -8.36
C ASP A 108 5.10 17.33 -7.30
N TRP A 109 4.00 16.56 -7.39
CA TRP A 109 2.94 16.59 -6.38
C TRP A 109 3.38 16.03 -5.03
N TRP A 110 4.20 14.97 -5.04
CA TRP A 110 4.77 14.44 -3.81
C TRP A 110 5.64 15.48 -3.09
N LEU A 111 6.39 16.27 -3.85
CA LEU A 111 7.21 17.35 -3.30
C LEU A 111 6.35 18.49 -2.75
N LEU A 112 5.28 18.89 -3.44
CA LEU A 112 4.32 19.89 -2.95
C LEU A 112 3.53 19.43 -1.73
N ALA A 113 3.26 18.14 -1.59
CA ALA A 113 2.56 17.59 -0.42
C ALA A 113 3.32 17.81 0.91
N ALA A 114 4.62 18.14 0.84
CA ALA A 114 5.40 18.53 2.02
C ALA A 114 5.09 19.96 2.52
N GLN A 115 4.41 20.79 1.71
CA GLN A 115 3.98 22.13 2.09
C GLN A 115 2.54 22.07 2.63
N PRO A 116 2.27 22.55 3.86
CA PRO A 116 0.94 22.50 4.46
C PRO A 116 -0.15 23.17 3.59
N GLU A 117 0.18 24.32 3.00
CA GLU A 117 -0.68 25.09 2.10
C GLU A 117 -1.08 24.36 0.81
N SER A 118 -0.23 23.47 0.31
CA SER A 118 -0.50 22.70 -0.93
C SER A 118 -0.95 21.27 -0.66
N GLN A 119 -1.01 20.85 0.60
CA GLN A 119 -1.18 19.46 0.99
C GLN A 119 -2.51 18.85 0.52
N VAL A 120 -3.61 19.60 0.65
CA VAL A 120 -4.95 19.14 0.25
C VAL A 120 -5.05 19.01 -1.27
N ALA A 121 -4.53 20.01 -2.00
CA ALA A 121 -4.48 20.00 -3.46
C ALA A 121 -3.61 18.84 -3.98
N ALA A 122 -2.43 18.65 -3.40
CA ALA A 122 -1.53 17.54 -3.73
C ALA A 122 -2.16 16.17 -3.46
N ALA A 123 -2.84 15.99 -2.32
CA ALA A 123 -3.53 14.74 -2.01
C ALA A 123 -4.65 14.44 -3.03
N LYS A 124 -5.39 15.46 -3.48
CA LYS A 124 -6.42 15.30 -4.52
C LYS A 124 -5.80 14.92 -5.86
N ALA A 125 -4.79 15.66 -6.31
CA ALA A 125 -4.13 15.40 -7.59
C ALA A 125 -3.47 14.01 -7.63
N LEU A 126 -2.81 13.60 -6.54
CA LEU A 126 -2.25 12.25 -6.40
C LEU A 126 -3.33 11.17 -6.39
N GLU A 127 -4.50 11.42 -5.78
CA GLU A 127 -5.63 10.50 -5.85
C GLU A 127 -6.16 10.35 -7.28
N ASP A 128 -6.33 11.46 -8.01
CA ASP A 128 -6.80 11.44 -9.39
C ASP A 128 -5.81 10.71 -10.31
N LEU A 129 -4.50 10.97 -10.12
CA LEU A 129 -3.43 10.22 -10.80
C LEU A 129 -3.47 8.73 -10.45
N TYR A 130 -3.63 8.37 -9.16
CA TYR A 130 -3.73 6.98 -8.75
C TYR A 130 -4.93 6.28 -9.42
N ARG A 131 -6.10 6.95 -9.44
CA ARG A 131 -7.33 6.42 -10.05
C ARG A 131 -7.19 6.22 -11.55
N ILE A 132 -6.64 7.19 -12.29
CA ILE A 132 -6.48 7.04 -13.74
C ILE A 132 -5.47 5.94 -14.09
N LEU A 133 -4.41 5.77 -13.29
CA LEU A 133 -3.43 4.71 -13.49
C LEU A 133 -4.03 3.34 -13.18
N CYS A 134 -4.85 3.22 -12.12
CA CYS A 134 -5.61 2.01 -11.83
C CYS A 134 -6.55 1.66 -12.98
N HIS A 135 -7.28 2.65 -13.50
CA HIS A 135 -8.20 2.42 -14.61
C HIS A 135 -7.47 2.04 -15.90
N GLY A 136 -6.28 2.63 -16.14
CA GLY A 136 -5.40 2.24 -17.25
C GLY A 136 -4.81 0.83 -17.15
N SER A 137 -4.87 0.18 -15.98
CA SER A 137 -4.58 -1.27 -15.85
C SER A 137 -5.73 -2.15 -16.34
N GLU A 138 -6.96 -1.64 -16.33
CA GLU A 138 -8.17 -2.38 -16.72
C GLU A 138 -8.58 -2.13 -18.17
N VAL A 139 -8.23 -0.96 -18.71
CA VAL A 139 -8.65 -0.48 -20.03
C VAL A 139 -7.45 0.03 -20.80
N TRP A 140 -7.47 -0.14 -22.13
CA TRP A 140 -6.45 0.36 -23.05
C TRP A 140 -6.44 1.90 -23.16
N MET A 141 -5.97 2.58 -22.11
CA MET A 141 -5.77 4.04 -22.08
C MET A 141 -4.34 4.46 -22.42
N PHE A 142 -3.40 3.57 -22.13
CA PHE A 142 -1.98 3.74 -22.37
C PHE A 142 -1.45 2.63 -23.27
N SER A 143 -0.23 2.80 -23.77
CA SER A 143 0.47 1.76 -24.52
C SER A 143 0.90 0.54 -23.66
N SER A 144 0.59 0.53 -22.37
CA SER A 144 0.93 -0.53 -21.41
C SER A 144 -0.29 -0.84 -20.55
N THR A 145 -0.51 -2.13 -20.27
CA THR A 145 -1.51 -2.61 -19.30
C THR A 145 -1.01 -2.62 -17.86
N GLU A 146 0.26 -2.23 -17.65
CA GLU A 146 0.90 -2.13 -16.33
C GLU A 146 1.42 -0.69 -16.11
N PRO A 147 0.54 0.30 -15.87
CA PRO A 147 0.95 1.71 -15.82
C PRO A 147 1.93 1.99 -14.67
N PHE A 148 1.68 1.46 -13.47
CA PHE A 148 2.54 1.60 -12.30
C PHE A 148 3.96 1.06 -12.53
N HIS A 149 4.08 -0.11 -13.17
CA HIS A 149 5.38 -0.69 -13.52
C HIS A 149 6.16 0.23 -14.48
N VAL A 150 5.50 0.78 -15.49
CA VAL A 150 6.14 1.57 -16.55
C VAL A 150 6.55 2.97 -16.09
N ILE A 151 5.84 3.58 -15.13
CA ILE A 151 6.29 4.81 -14.46
C ILE A 151 7.38 4.52 -13.40
N GLY A 152 7.52 3.27 -12.98
CA GLY A 152 8.49 2.82 -12.00
C GLY A 152 8.14 3.26 -10.58
N VAL A 153 6.85 3.26 -10.24
CA VAL A 153 6.32 3.48 -8.89
C VAL A 153 5.36 2.33 -8.60
N PRO A 154 5.71 1.38 -7.71
CA PRO A 154 4.84 0.29 -7.33
C PRO A 154 3.48 0.79 -6.83
N ARG A 155 2.39 0.11 -7.19
CA ARG A 155 1.02 0.53 -6.86
C ARG A 155 0.79 0.66 -5.36
N GLN A 156 1.26 -0.32 -4.60
CA GLN A 156 1.22 -0.35 -3.14
C GLN A 156 2.00 0.83 -2.52
N GLU A 157 3.14 1.19 -3.11
CA GLU A 157 3.95 2.31 -2.63
C GLU A 157 3.23 3.63 -2.89
N PHE A 158 2.71 3.83 -4.11
CA PHE A 158 1.90 5.00 -4.44
C PHE A 158 0.74 5.14 -3.46
N PHE A 159 -0.02 4.06 -3.26
CA PHE A 159 -1.15 4.03 -2.35
C PHE A 159 -0.76 4.41 -0.92
N SER A 160 0.26 3.75 -0.35
CA SER A 160 0.71 4.05 1.01
C SER A 160 1.11 5.52 1.17
N GLN A 161 1.84 6.09 0.20
CA GLN A 161 2.24 7.49 0.24
C GLN A 161 1.04 8.45 0.18
N LEU A 162 0.07 8.19 -0.71
CA LEU A 162 -1.17 8.97 -0.80
C LEU A 162 -1.94 8.97 0.53
N ILE A 163 -2.10 7.80 1.15
CA ILE A 163 -2.83 7.68 2.41
C ILE A 163 -2.07 8.35 3.56
N LEU A 164 -0.73 8.27 3.58
CA LEU A 164 0.09 8.99 4.57
C LEU A 164 -0.04 10.51 4.44
N ILE A 165 -0.21 11.06 3.23
CA ILE A 165 -0.51 12.48 3.07
C ILE A 165 -1.91 12.79 3.62
N LYS A 166 -2.92 12.02 3.21
CA LYS A 166 -4.31 12.22 3.66
C LYS A 166 -4.47 12.13 5.19
N ALA A 167 -3.75 11.22 5.84
CA ALA A 167 -3.79 11.04 7.28
C ALA A 167 -3.24 12.25 8.08
N GLN A 168 -2.53 13.18 7.44
CA GLN A 168 -2.03 14.39 8.10
C GLN A 168 -3.10 15.46 8.31
N PHE A 169 -4.20 15.44 7.54
CA PHE A 169 -5.26 16.45 7.61
C PHE A 169 -6.68 15.88 7.71
N LEU A 170 -6.87 14.57 7.54
CA LEU A 170 -8.16 13.89 7.74
C LEU A 170 -8.19 13.14 9.08
N SER A 171 -9.39 12.97 9.63
CA SER A 171 -9.57 12.09 10.79
C SER A 171 -9.32 10.62 10.42
N ALA A 172 -9.03 9.79 11.43
CA ALA A 172 -8.80 8.36 11.26
C ALA A 172 -9.93 7.69 10.46
N ASN A 173 -11.17 7.97 10.81
CA ASN A 173 -12.32 7.37 10.15
C ASN A 173 -12.44 7.77 8.67
N GLU A 174 -12.10 9.02 8.34
CA GLU A 174 -12.19 9.55 6.98
C GLU A 174 -11.12 8.96 6.08
N TRP A 175 -9.84 9.04 6.48
CA TRP A 175 -8.77 8.52 5.62
C TRP A 175 -8.86 7.00 5.49
N ILE A 176 -9.25 6.27 6.56
CA ILE A 176 -9.45 4.82 6.48
C ILE A 176 -10.58 4.50 5.49
N SER A 177 -11.70 5.21 5.56
CA SER A 177 -12.82 5.00 4.64
C SER A 177 -12.40 5.28 3.18
N GLN A 178 -11.65 6.35 2.93
CA GLN A 178 -11.13 6.68 1.60
C GLN A 178 -10.11 5.64 1.11
N ALA A 179 -9.22 5.16 1.98
CA ALA A 179 -8.25 4.11 1.66
C ALA A 179 -8.95 2.81 1.23
N LEU A 180 -10.01 2.41 1.95
CA LEU A 180 -10.80 1.24 1.60
C LEU A 180 -11.52 1.42 0.25
N SER A 181 -12.07 2.59 -0.04
CA SER A 181 -12.66 2.87 -1.37
C SER A 181 -11.61 2.73 -2.48
N LEU A 182 -10.45 3.38 -2.34
CA LEU A 182 -9.38 3.33 -3.35
C LEU A 182 -8.83 1.92 -3.60
N MET A 183 -8.85 1.06 -2.58
CA MET A 183 -8.40 -0.33 -2.70
C MET A 183 -9.47 -1.25 -3.29
N LEU A 184 -10.75 -1.03 -2.96
CA LEU A 184 -11.86 -1.93 -3.32
C LEU A 184 -12.54 -1.59 -4.64
N ASP A 185 -12.38 -0.37 -5.14
CA ASP A 185 -13.07 0.10 -6.35
C ASP A 185 -12.35 -0.29 -7.66
N VAL A 186 -11.20 -0.96 -7.58
CA VAL A 186 -10.38 -1.35 -8.74
C VAL A 186 -10.32 -2.86 -8.90
N LYS A 187 -10.65 -3.36 -10.09
CA LYS A 187 -10.50 -4.78 -10.45
C LYS A 187 -9.02 -5.12 -10.42
N SER A 188 -8.67 -6.00 -9.49
CA SER A 188 -7.30 -6.37 -9.21
C SER A 188 -7.17 -7.89 -9.27
N THR A 189 -6.00 -8.38 -9.66
CA THR A 189 -5.66 -9.79 -9.50
C THR A 189 -5.62 -10.15 -8.01
N GLU A 190 -5.70 -11.43 -7.70
CA GLU A 190 -5.57 -11.91 -6.33
C GLU A 190 -4.22 -11.50 -5.72
N SER A 191 -3.12 -11.58 -6.47
CA SER A 191 -1.80 -11.13 -6.03
C SER A 191 -1.76 -9.64 -5.69
N THR A 192 -2.33 -8.79 -6.55
CA THR A 192 -2.43 -7.35 -6.31
C THR A 192 -3.28 -7.05 -5.09
N THR A 193 -4.36 -7.82 -4.88
CA THR A 193 -5.22 -7.67 -3.70
C THR A 193 -4.46 -7.95 -2.41
N VAL A 194 -3.64 -9.01 -2.37
CA VAL A 194 -2.77 -9.33 -1.22
C VAL A 194 -1.78 -8.20 -0.94
N GLU A 195 -1.10 -7.70 -1.98
CA GLU A 195 -0.13 -6.61 -1.84
C GLU A 195 -0.77 -5.34 -1.29
N MET A 196 -1.96 -4.99 -1.79
CA MET A 196 -2.72 -3.83 -1.33
C MET A 196 -3.25 -4.00 0.10
N HIS A 197 -3.70 -5.21 0.47
CA HIS A 197 -4.09 -5.53 1.84
C HIS A 197 -2.91 -5.36 2.81
N GLY A 198 -1.73 -5.90 2.45
CA GLY A 198 -0.50 -5.73 3.21
C GLY A 198 -0.09 -4.27 3.36
N ALA A 199 -0.19 -3.49 2.28
CA ALA A 199 0.08 -2.05 2.29
C ALA A 199 -0.86 -1.31 3.27
N PHE A 200 -2.17 -1.58 3.21
CA PHE A 200 -3.14 -0.98 4.12
C PHE A 200 -2.89 -1.39 5.59
N LEU A 201 -2.62 -2.67 5.87
CA LEU A 201 -2.32 -3.14 7.22
C LEU A 201 -1.08 -2.46 7.81
N SER A 202 -0.05 -2.21 6.98
CA SER A 202 1.16 -1.52 7.42
C SER A 202 0.92 -0.07 7.87
N LEU A 203 -0.17 0.56 7.41
CA LEU A 203 -0.57 1.91 7.82
C LEU A 203 -1.31 1.92 9.17
N LEU A 204 -1.89 0.79 9.58
CA LEU A 204 -2.62 0.65 10.86
C LEU A 204 -1.65 0.36 12.01
N THR A 205 -0.78 1.33 12.30
CA THR A 205 0.35 1.17 13.22
C THR A 205 -0.06 1.08 14.70
N THR A 206 -1.23 1.62 15.07
CA THR A 206 -1.73 1.63 16.45
C THR A 206 -2.96 0.75 16.63
N ALA A 207 -3.22 0.30 17.85
CA ALA A 207 -4.42 -0.47 18.18
C ALA A 207 -5.71 0.33 17.91
N GLU A 208 -5.69 1.64 18.16
CA GLU A 208 -6.82 2.54 17.88
C GLU A 208 -7.15 2.58 16.38
N LEU A 209 -6.14 2.71 15.52
CA LEU A 209 -6.34 2.70 14.07
C LEU A 209 -6.88 1.35 13.59
N LYS A 210 -6.37 0.24 14.13
CA LYS A 210 -6.90 -1.10 13.83
C LYS A 210 -8.37 -1.24 14.24
N GLU A 211 -8.75 -0.69 15.40
CA GLU A 211 -10.13 -0.78 15.89
C GLU A 211 -11.07 0.09 15.04
N SER A 212 -10.66 1.30 14.68
CA SER A 212 -11.39 2.15 13.73
C SER A 212 -11.56 1.46 12.37
N ALA A 213 -10.50 0.84 11.84
CA ALA A 213 -10.58 0.08 10.59
C ALA A 213 -11.54 -1.11 10.70
N LEU A 214 -11.46 -1.87 11.79
CA LEU A 214 -12.34 -3.02 12.01
C LEU A 214 -13.81 -2.62 12.13
N GLN A 215 -14.11 -1.49 12.79
CA GLN A 215 -15.46 -0.95 12.88
C GLN A 215 -16.02 -0.57 11.50
N ILE A 216 -15.21 0.11 10.68
CA ILE A 216 -15.60 0.49 9.31
C ILE A 216 -15.83 -0.76 8.45
N LEU A 217 -14.92 -1.73 8.50
CA LEU A 217 -15.02 -2.99 7.74
C LEU A 217 -16.27 -3.79 8.14
N THR A 218 -16.52 -3.91 9.44
CA THR A 218 -17.71 -4.58 9.99
C THR A 218 -18.99 -3.89 9.49
N ARG A 219 -19.04 -2.56 9.49
CA ARG A 219 -20.18 -1.80 8.98
C ARG A 219 -20.41 -2.03 7.48
N GLU A 220 -19.36 -2.03 6.67
CA GLU A 220 -19.46 -2.27 5.23
C GLU A 220 -19.87 -3.72 4.90
N LEU A 221 -19.36 -4.71 5.66
CA LEU A 221 -19.80 -6.10 5.56
C LEU A 221 -21.28 -6.28 5.93
N GLY A 222 -21.75 -5.58 6.97
CA GLY A 222 -23.16 -5.56 7.37
C GLY A 222 -24.08 -5.06 6.26
N LYS A 223 -23.73 -3.95 5.59
CA LYS A 223 -24.48 -3.42 4.44
C LYS A 223 -24.53 -4.41 3.27
N SER A 224 -23.45 -5.17 3.05
CA SER A 224 -23.41 -6.18 2.00
C SER A 224 -24.30 -7.39 2.30
N SER A 225 -24.57 -7.70 3.57
CA SER A 225 -25.39 -8.84 3.99
C SER A 225 -26.89 -8.62 3.78
N SER A 226 -27.36 -7.36 3.73
CA SER A 226 -28.76 -7.03 3.44
C SER A 226 -29.11 -7.05 1.95
N ALA A 227 -28.11 -7.19 1.07
CA ALA A 227 -28.32 -7.24 -0.37
C ALA A 227 -28.63 -8.68 -0.83
N PRO A 228 -29.41 -8.86 -1.92
CA PRO A 228 -29.62 -10.18 -2.49
C PRO A 228 -28.27 -10.85 -2.85
N PRO A 229 -28.19 -12.19 -2.74
CA PRO A 229 -26.96 -12.93 -2.97
C PRO A 229 -26.41 -12.60 -4.35
N ALA A 230 -25.15 -12.19 -4.38
CA ALA A 230 -24.48 -11.82 -5.61
C ALA A 230 -24.12 -13.08 -6.40
N PRO A 231 -24.15 -13.04 -7.74
CA PRO A 231 -23.57 -14.11 -8.55
C PRO A 231 -22.11 -14.38 -8.15
N GLU A 232 -21.72 -15.64 -8.17
CA GLU A 232 -20.33 -16.05 -7.98
C GLU A 232 -19.45 -15.30 -9.01
N PHE A 233 -18.29 -14.82 -8.57
CA PHE A 233 -17.35 -13.99 -9.37
C PHE A 233 -17.80 -12.58 -9.75
N SER A 234 -18.97 -12.13 -9.33
CA SER A 234 -19.40 -10.73 -9.51
C SER A 234 -18.53 -9.73 -8.75
N ASP A 235 -18.50 -8.48 -9.19
CA ASP A 235 -17.75 -7.40 -8.51
C ASP A 235 -18.20 -7.24 -7.03
N ARG A 236 -19.49 -7.47 -6.75
CA ARG A 236 -20.04 -7.46 -5.38
C ARG A 236 -19.49 -8.62 -4.54
N SER A 237 -19.43 -9.84 -5.12
CA SER A 237 -18.85 -11.01 -4.43
C SER A 237 -17.37 -10.79 -4.14
N ARG A 238 -16.58 -10.33 -5.12
CA ARG A 238 -15.16 -10.01 -4.92
C ARG A 238 -14.92 -8.95 -3.85
N ARG A 239 -15.72 -7.86 -3.88
CA ARG A 239 -15.67 -6.80 -2.87
C ARG A 239 -15.93 -7.35 -1.47
N ARG A 240 -16.97 -8.19 -1.31
CA ARG A 240 -17.29 -8.84 -0.03
C ARG A 240 -16.16 -9.74 0.44
N SER A 241 -15.60 -10.58 -0.43
CA SER A 241 -14.46 -11.44 -0.10
C SER A 241 -13.23 -10.63 0.33
N SER A 242 -12.92 -9.55 -0.37
CA SER A 242 -11.82 -8.64 -0.03
C SER A 242 -12.04 -7.96 1.33
N LEU A 243 -13.26 -7.47 1.61
CA LEU A 243 -13.64 -6.91 2.92
C LEU A 243 -13.52 -7.94 4.05
N LEU A 244 -13.98 -9.17 3.82
CA LEU A 244 -13.93 -10.25 4.81
C LEU A 244 -12.49 -10.62 5.15
N ARG A 245 -11.66 -10.83 4.12
CA ARG A 245 -10.23 -11.14 4.26
C ARG A 245 -9.51 -10.04 5.03
N LEU A 246 -9.70 -8.77 4.63
CA LEU A 246 -9.04 -7.65 5.28
C LEU A 246 -9.51 -7.48 6.73
N GLY A 247 -10.81 -7.59 6.99
CA GLY A 247 -11.35 -7.52 8.36
C GLY A 247 -10.80 -8.63 9.24
N PHE A 248 -10.65 -9.84 8.71
CA PHE A 248 -10.00 -10.94 9.40
C PHE A 248 -8.51 -10.64 9.67
N GLN A 249 -7.75 -10.15 8.70
CA GLN A 249 -6.34 -9.80 8.88
C GLN A 249 -6.14 -8.67 9.90
N VAL A 250 -7.00 -7.65 9.90
CA VAL A 250 -6.97 -6.57 10.91
C VAL A 250 -7.27 -7.15 12.29
N ASN A 251 -8.28 -8.03 12.41
CA ASN A 251 -8.62 -8.68 13.68
C ASN A 251 -7.46 -9.55 14.19
N TRP A 252 -6.88 -10.35 13.29
CA TRP A 252 -5.74 -11.23 13.57
C TRP A 252 -4.52 -10.43 14.06
N ALA A 253 -4.30 -9.24 13.50
CA ALA A 253 -3.22 -8.34 13.89
C ALA A 253 -3.35 -7.74 15.31
N PHE A 254 -4.46 -7.98 16.04
CA PHE A 254 -4.56 -7.71 17.48
C PHE A 254 -3.91 -8.80 18.35
N GLY A 255 -3.67 -9.99 17.80
CA GLY A 255 -3.05 -11.12 18.52
C GLY A 255 -4.04 -12.03 19.27
N ASP A 256 -5.32 -11.64 19.37
CA ASP A 256 -6.38 -12.51 19.91
C ASP A 256 -6.97 -13.39 18.78
N LYS A 257 -6.39 -14.58 18.64
CA LYS A 257 -6.75 -15.54 17.57
C LYS A 257 -8.19 -16.05 17.72
N GLU A 258 -8.67 -16.23 18.94
CA GLU A 258 -10.04 -16.68 19.19
C GLU A 258 -11.07 -15.61 18.88
N ARG A 259 -10.82 -14.35 19.28
CA ARG A 259 -11.64 -13.21 18.87
C ARG A 259 -11.71 -13.10 17.36
N SER A 260 -10.58 -13.30 16.67
CA SER A 260 -10.49 -13.25 15.21
C SER A 260 -11.34 -14.33 14.55
N LEU A 261 -11.24 -15.56 15.05
CA LEU A 261 -12.02 -16.69 14.53
C LEU A 261 -13.53 -16.52 14.80
N LYS A 262 -13.90 -16.02 15.99
CA LYS A 262 -15.29 -15.72 16.34
C LYS A 262 -15.86 -14.63 15.44
N TRP A 263 -15.10 -13.57 15.20
CA TRP A 263 -15.48 -12.50 14.27
C TRP A 263 -15.68 -13.06 12.86
N LEU A 264 -14.74 -13.85 12.35
CA LEU A 264 -14.83 -14.42 11.01
C LEU A 264 -16.08 -15.31 10.85
N ARG A 265 -16.30 -16.23 11.78
CA ARG A 265 -17.48 -17.12 11.76
C ARG A 265 -18.80 -16.36 11.83
N ALA A 266 -18.85 -15.19 12.49
CA ALA A 266 -20.06 -14.38 12.53
C ALA A 266 -20.45 -13.80 11.15
N PHE A 267 -19.48 -13.54 10.27
CA PHE A 267 -19.74 -12.97 8.95
C PHE A 267 -19.89 -14.01 7.83
N VAL A 268 -19.39 -15.22 8.05
CA VAL A 268 -19.52 -16.35 7.11
C VAL A 268 -20.64 -17.32 7.52
N GLY A 269 -21.11 -17.26 8.77
CA GLY A 269 -22.17 -18.11 9.30
C GLY A 269 -23.47 -17.97 8.51
N GLY A 270 -23.80 -18.99 7.72
CA GLY A 270 -24.95 -19.01 6.81
C GLY A 270 -24.60 -19.39 5.37
N GLU A 271 -23.31 -19.39 5.02
CA GLU A 271 -22.84 -19.83 3.71
C GLU A 271 -22.60 -21.36 3.70
N ASN A 272 -23.02 -22.06 2.64
CA ASN A 272 -22.82 -23.51 2.49
C ASN A 272 -21.34 -23.95 2.54
N ARG A 273 -20.40 -23.00 2.34
CA ARG A 273 -18.95 -23.21 2.34
C ARG A 273 -18.25 -22.46 3.49
N SER A 274 -18.94 -22.23 4.61
CA SER A 274 -18.39 -21.38 5.67
C SER A 274 -17.07 -21.87 6.25
N GLU A 275 -16.96 -23.18 6.52
CA GLU A 275 -15.72 -23.76 7.04
C GLU A 275 -14.59 -23.75 6.02
N HIS A 276 -14.92 -23.83 4.72
CA HIS A 276 -13.92 -23.72 3.66
C HIS A 276 -13.27 -22.32 3.66
N VAL A 277 -14.08 -21.26 3.73
CA VAL A 277 -13.59 -19.87 3.79
C VAL A 277 -12.77 -19.63 5.07
N VAL A 278 -13.22 -20.17 6.20
CA VAL A 278 -12.48 -20.08 7.47
C VAL A 278 -11.10 -20.72 7.35
N LEU A 279 -11.02 -21.97 6.89
CA LEU A 279 -9.74 -22.68 6.75
C LEU A 279 -8.83 -22.06 5.69
N GLN A 280 -9.40 -21.51 4.62
CA GLN A 280 -8.63 -20.77 3.61
C GLN A 280 -7.97 -19.54 4.22
N LEU A 281 -8.72 -18.70 4.93
CA LEU A 281 -8.17 -17.47 5.53
C LEU A 281 -7.20 -17.77 6.67
N LEU A 282 -7.44 -18.83 7.45
CA LEU A 282 -6.48 -19.27 8.47
C LEU A 282 -5.16 -19.74 7.84
N LEU A 283 -5.19 -20.38 6.66
CA LEU A 283 -3.98 -20.85 5.99
C LEU A 283 -3.04 -19.67 5.65
N GLU A 284 -3.61 -18.51 5.29
CA GLU A 284 -2.85 -17.29 4.99
C GLU A 284 -2.09 -16.71 6.19
N THR A 285 -2.48 -17.07 7.42
CA THR A 285 -1.80 -16.62 8.64
C THR A 285 -0.46 -17.33 8.85
N GLY A 286 -0.25 -18.49 8.21
CA GLY A 286 0.91 -19.35 8.44
C GLY A 286 0.93 -20.04 9.82
N ASP A 287 -0.11 -19.87 10.64
CA ASP A 287 -0.19 -20.47 11.97
C ASP A 287 -0.65 -21.93 11.90
N ARG A 288 0.33 -22.84 11.79
CA ARG A 288 0.09 -24.29 11.65
C ARG A 288 -0.75 -24.86 12.79
N GLU A 289 -0.38 -24.56 14.03
CA GLU A 289 -1.05 -25.14 15.20
C GLU A 289 -2.51 -24.70 15.28
N PHE A 290 -2.75 -23.40 15.09
CA PHE A 290 -4.11 -22.86 15.11
C PHE A 290 -4.95 -23.37 13.93
N TRP A 291 -4.35 -23.50 12.75
CA TRP A 291 -5.01 -24.06 11.57
C TRP A 291 -5.40 -25.52 11.78
N MET A 292 -4.47 -26.36 12.26
CA MET A 292 -4.71 -27.78 12.51
C MET A 292 -5.81 -27.99 13.57
N ASN A 293 -5.74 -27.27 14.68
CA ASN A 293 -6.76 -27.33 15.73
C ASN A 293 -8.14 -26.92 15.21
N SER A 294 -8.20 -25.87 14.38
CA SER A 294 -9.44 -25.40 13.75
C SER A 294 -10.01 -26.43 12.79
N TYR A 295 -9.16 -27.08 11.99
CA TYR A 295 -9.54 -28.14 11.07
C TYR A 295 -10.07 -29.37 11.82
N GLU A 296 -9.38 -29.85 12.86
CA GLU A 296 -9.79 -31.01 13.66
C GLU A 296 -11.15 -30.76 14.33
N THR A 297 -11.32 -29.56 14.90
CA THR A 297 -12.59 -29.13 15.48
C THR A 297 -13.71 -29.16 14.44
N ALA A 298 -13.48 -28.57 13.26
CA ALA A 298 -14.47 -28.55 12.19
C ALA A 298 -14.77 -29.94 11.63
N ARG A 299 -13.75 -30.81 11.49
CA ARG A 299 -13.90 -32.20 11.04
C ARG A 299 -14.73 -33.02 12.02
N SER A 300 -14.57 -32.80 13.33
CA SER A 300 -15.37 -33.48 14.37
C SER A 300 -16.86 -33.10 14.33
N GLN A 301 -17.17 -31.86 13.94
CA GLN A 301 -18.53 -31.33 13.92
C GLN A 301 -19.24 -31.56 12.58
N LYS A 302 -18.54 -31.36 11.46
CA LYS A 302 -19.06 -31.44 10.09
C LYS A 302 -18.00 -31.98 9.13
N PRO A 303 -17.77 -33.31 9.09
CA PRO A 303 -16.73 -33.93 8.26
C PRO A 303 -16.79 -33.56 6.78
N SER A 304 -18.00 -33.48 6.21
CA SER A 304 -18.20 -33.15 4.79
C SER A 304 -17.83 -31.71 4.43
N ALA A 305 -17.87 -30.78 5.39
CA ALA A 305 -17.60 -29.36 5.15
C ALA A 305 -16.10 -29.06 4.99
N VAL A 306 -15.23 -29.99 5.42
CA VAL A 306 -13.77 -29.82 5.41
C VAL A 306 -13.03 -30.90 4.64
N ALA A 307 -13.74 -31.79 3.94
CA ALA A 307 -13.14 -32.92 3.21
C ALA A 307 -12.10 -32.46 2.17
N ASP A 308 -12.30 -31.31 1.55
CA ASP A 308 -11.35 -30.71 0.59
C ASP A 308 -9.98 -30.36 1.23
N TRP A 309 -9.92 -30.25 2.55
CA TRP A 309 -8.72 -29.90 3.31
C TRP A 309 -7.95 -31.10 3.87
N ASP A 310 -8.45 -32.33 3.71
CA ASP A 310 -7.80 -33.55 4.20
C ASP A 310 -6.36 -33.69 3.71
N LYS A 311 -6.14 -33.41 2.42
CA LYS A 311 -4.80 -33.45 1.82
C LYS A 311 -3.87 -32.39 2.42
N THR A 312 -4.38 -31.17 2.62
CA THR A 312 -3.65 -30.05 3.22
C THR A 312 -3.26 -30.38 4.66
N TYR A 313 -4.17 -30.96 5.44
CA TYR A 313 -3.91 -31.39 6.81
C TYR A 313 -2.83 -32.49 6.88
N GLU A 314 -2.94 -33.52 6.04
CA GLU A 314 -1.94 -34.59 5.99
C GLU A 314 -0.55 -34.08 5.58
N GLN A 315 -0.49 -33.17 4.60
CA GLN A 315 0.77 -32.53 4.22
C GLN A 315 1.35 -31.70 5.36
N ALA A 316 0.54 -30.88 6.04
CA ALA A 316 0.98 -30.07 7.16
C ALA A 316 1.48 -30.91 8.34
N ARG A 317 0.82 -32.03 8.61
CA ARG A 317 1.21 -33.00 9.64
C ARG A 317 2.53 -33.68 9.33
N LEU A 318 2.76 -34.09 8.08
CA LEU A 318 3.96 -34.81 7.65
C LEU A 318 5.19 -33.91 7.50
N LEU A 319 5.01 -32.72 6.93
CA LEU A 319 6.10 -31.79 6.63
C LEU A 319 6.42 -30.87 7.80
N GLY A 320 5.52 -30.75 8.78
CA GLY A 320 5.67 -29.82 9.90
C GLY A 320 5.47 -28.36 9.51
N GLU A 321 5.02 -28.06 8.29
CA GLU A 321 4.77 -26.70 7.80
C GLU A 321 3.47 -26.67 7.01
N LEU A 322 2.72 -25.57 7.10
CA LEU A 322 1.57 -25.38 6.22
C LEU A 322 2.07 -25.21 4.78
N PRO A 323 1.37 -25.77 3.78
CA PRO A 323 1.72 -25.53 2.39
C PRO A 323 1.64 -24.03 2.11
N ALA A 324 2.63 -23.51 1.38
CA ALA A 324 2.55 -22.17 0.85
C ALA A 324 1.24 -22.05 0.05
N TRP A 325 0.36 -21.14 0.45
CA TRP A 325 -0.89 -20.92 -0.26
C TRP A 325 -0.55 -20.47 -1.68
N GLN A 326 -0.69 -21.39 -2.64
CA GLN A 326 -0.57 -21.06 -4.05
C GLN A 326 -1.92 -20.55 -4.52
N VAL A 327 -1.97 -19.25 -4.83
CA VAL A 327 -3.04 -18.63 -5.62
C VAL A 327 -3.25 -19.52 -6.84
N ARG A 328 -4.42 -20.16 -6.95
CA ARG A 328 -4.87 -20.80 -8.19
C ARG A 328 -5.75 -19.84 -8.97
#